data_AF-A0A2W7R3Q0-F1
#
_entry.id   AF-A0A2W7R3Q0-F1
#
_cell.length_a   1.000
_cell.length_b   1.000
_cell.length_c   1.000
_cell.angle_alpha   90.00
_cell.angle_beta   90.00
_cell.angle_gamma   90.00
#
_symmetry.space_group_name_H-M   'P 1'
#
loop_
_entity.id
_entity.type
_entity.pdbx_description
1 polymer ?
#
loop_
_entity_poly.entity_id
_entity_poly.type
_entity_poly.pdbx_seq_one_letter_code
_entity_poly.pdbx_strand_id
1 'polypeptide(L)'
;MILNKHVGLLTAVLALQLGVVQAQQNPIKLDLNSFNGNKGSWTEVGKVWADPAVPNMLQSATGSSIIANLPSKKKAGADIISLEKFGDVDLSLEYMVAPGSNSGVYLQGNYEIQILDSWTTTNTKPGDNGGIYQRWDESKPEGQKGYQGYAPRQNASKAPGVWQKLEVSFQAARFDAAGTKTQNARFLSVRLNGVTIHENLEVYGPTRGSMSGKDIAEGPLRIQGDHGAVAFRNIEITPFNAKTPTVSNVTFETFQGSFNNLDEVAGKTSVAKGSVATLNEVPVSVSDVNLTKYTADLSVIEAGEYEIRLQVPGGLAGFAVGGESISNLSNNQIRVRKQLKAGANPIQIIASKNRNWSVDGFNLAISGPGLRSTNLLVSEAGASQDTDPILVDADETPVLRSFRDYPGSKRLSHVVSVASKEQVNYAYDMETGTLIQVWRGLFLDATPMWNSRGNGVSVPRGTLINLSAPAVNAVGSDYSASKEFRTKGYQLKNGSEEIIFSYLLGSETVKDEIKVLDSGKGIRRSVTGISNGFYKVAAGTEIQKINKGYYLLPETGVYLEYDEATYGAPVTHNTDGKPGIFLPSKGNISYNLLF
;
A
#
# COMPACT_ATOMS: atom_id res chain seq x y z
N MET A 1 -73.88 -29.49 14.97
CA MET A 1 -72.63 -28.76 15.31
C MET A 1 -71.49 -29.79 15.28
N ILE A 2 -71.19 -30.37 14.11
CA ILE A 2 -70.13 -29.99 13.14
C ILE A 2 -68.86 -29.43 13.83
N LEU A 3 -67.71 -30.13 13.81
CA LEU A 3 -66.71 -30.08 12.74
C LEU A 3 -65.42 -30.87 13.07
N ASN A 4 -65.01 -31.68 12.11
CA ASN A 4 -63.68 -32.09 11.64
C ASN A 4 -62.43 -31.89 12.53
N LYS A 5 -61.62 -32.97 12.61
CA LYS A 5 -60.16 -32.85 12.60
C LYS A 5 -59.61 -33.56 11.37
N HIS A 6 -59.19 -32.76 10.39
CA HIS A 6 -58.43 -33.19 9.23
C HIS A 6 -57.01 -33.58 9.67
N VAL A 7 -56.57 -34.77 9.27
CA VAL A 7 -55.17 -35.19 9.28
C VAL A 7 -54.50 -34.55 8.07
N GLY A 8 -53.71 -33.51 8.30
CA GLY A 8 -52.87 -32.88 7.29
C GLY A 8 -51.54 -33.62 7.18
N LEU A 9 -51.31 -34.28 6.05
CA LEU A 9 -50.02 -34.83 5.64
C LEU A 9 -49.09 -33.64 5.34
N LEU A 10 -48.14 -33.34 6.22
CA LEU A 10 -47.03 -32.42 5.90
C LEU A 10 -45.96 -33.21 5.15
N THR A 11 -45.95 -33.09 3.83
CA THR A 11 -44.79 -33.42 2.99
C THR A 11 -43.70 -32.39 3.26
N ALA A 12 -42.67 -32.79 4.01
CA ALA A 12 -41.45 -32.00 4.17
C ALA A 12 -40.69 -32.00 2.84
N VAL A 13 -40.81 -30.90 2.08
CA VAL A 13 -39.92 -30.61 0.96
C VAL A 13 -38.57 -30.19 1.56
N LEU A 14 -37.61 -31.11 1.53
CA LEU A 14 -36.23 -30.86 1.91
C LEU A 14 -35.61 -29.94 0.85
N ALA A 15 -35.69 -28.63 1.05
CA ALA A 15 -34.94 -27.67 0.25
C ALA A 15 -33.45 -27.83 0.59
N LEU A 16 -32.71 -28.53 -0.29
CA LEU A 16 -31.25 -28.48 -0.34
C LEU A 16 -30.84 -27.03 -0.63
N GLN A 17 -30.63 -26.24 0.41
CA GLN A 17 -29.84 -25.02 0.32
C GLN A 17 -28.40 -25.44 0.02
N LEU A 18 -28.08 -25.53 -1.28
CA LEU A 18 -26.69 -25.48 -1.73
C LEU A 18 -26.15 -24.13 -1.28
N GLY A 19 -25.41 -24.13 -0.17
CA GLY A 19 -24.69 -22.96 0.29
C GLY A 19 -23.82 -22.44 -0.84
N VAL A 20 -24.09 -21.22 -1.28
CA VAL A 20 -23.22 -20.52 -2.22
C VAL A 20 -21.93 -20.21 -1.45
N VAL A 21 -20.91 -21.04 -1.65
CA VAL A 21 -19.58 -20.77 -1.13
C VAL A 21 -19.06 -19.55 -1.88
N GLN A 22 -18.91 -18.43 -1.18
CA GLN A 22 -18.14 -17.29 -1.67
C GLN A 22 -16.69 -17.74 -1.82
N ALA A 23 -16.30 -18.11 -3.04
CA ALA A 23 -14.92 -18.44 -3.36
C ALA A 23 -14.14 -17.14 -3.64
N GLN A 24 -13.99 -16.28 -2.61
CA GLN A 24 -12.88 -15.34 -2.63
C GLN A 24 -11.62 -16.13 -2.31
N GLN A 25 -10.59 -16.02 -3.14
CA GLN A 25 -9.34 -16.73 -2.91
C GLN A 25 -8.71 -16.24 -1.60
N ASN A 26 -8.75 -17.08 -0.58
CA ASN A 26 -8.15 -16.75 0.72
C ASN A 26 -6.63 -16.86 0.61
N PRO A 27 -5.87 -15.87 1.10
CA PRO A 27 -4.42 -15.96 1.15
C PRO A 27 -3.96 -17.16 1.98
N ILE A 28 -2.90 -17.82 1.52
CA ILE A 28 -2.18 -18.86 2.26
C ILE A 28 -1.33 -18.16 3.31
N LYS A 29 -1.59 -18.47 4.58
CA LYS A 29 -0.82 -17.93 5.72
C LYS A 29 0.36 -18.84 6.01
N LEU A 30 1.57 -18.28 6.06
CA LEU A 30 2.78 -19.02 6.37
C LEU A 30 3.22 -18.78 7.82
N ASP A 31 3.42 -19.87 8.54
CA ASP A 31 4.03 -19.94 9.87
C ASP A 31 5.43 -20.61 9.79
N LEU A 32 6.12 -20.83 10.91
CA LEU A 32 7.46 -21.43 10.85
C LEU A 32 7.43 -22.88 10.31
N ASN A 33 6.35 -23.63 10.56
CA ASN A 33 6.18 -25.01 10.08
C ASN A 33 5.97 -25.09 8.56
N SER A 34 5.60 -23.97 7.94
CA SER A 34 5.48 -23.84 6.50
C SER A 34 6.83 -23.85 5.77
N PHE A 35 7.95 -23.84 6.51
CA PHE A 35 9.30 -23.80 5.97
C PHE A 35 10.17 -24.98 6.42
N ASN A 36 11.14 -25.34 5.57
CA ASN A 36 12.29 -26.16 5.94
C ASN A 36 13.58 -25.30 6.01
N GLY A 37 14.71 -25.91 6.37
CA GLY A 37 16.02 -25.24 6.37
C GLY A 37 16.42 -24.58 7.69
N ASN A 38 15.50 -24.48 8.66
CA ASN A 38 15.82 -23.93 9.98
C ASN A 38 16.88 -24.77 10.70
N LYS A 39 18.07 -24.19 10.94
CA LYS A 39 19.17 -24.81 11.70
C LYS A 39 19.19 -24.42 13.18
N GLY A 40 18.07 -23.93 13.71
CA GLY A 40 17.86 -23.63 15.12
C GLY A 40 17.99 -22.16 15.51
N SER A 41 18.23 -21.26 14.54
CA SER A 41 18.21 -19.80 14.74
C SER A 41 16.80 -19.21 14.63
N TRP A 42 15.88 -19.87 13.92
CA TRP A 42 14.50 -19.43 13.80
C TRP A 42 13.63 -20.03 14.90
N THR A 43 12.79 -19.20 15.49
CA THR A 43 11.83 -19.58 16.54
C THR A 43 10.55 -18.77 16.41
N GLU A 44 9.45 -19.31 16.93
CA GLU A 44 8.23 -18.53 17.12
C GLU A 44 8.26 -17.81 18.48
N VAL A 45 7.86 -16.54 18.48
CA VAL A 45 7.81 -15.66 19.66
C VAL A 45 6.52 -14.87 19.69
N GLY A 46 6.15 -14.34 20.86
CA GLY A 46 4.95 -13.51 21.03
C GLY A 46 5.21 -12.01 20.91
N LYS A 47 6.47 -11.60 21.18
CA LYS A 47 6.91 -10.21 21.06
C LYS A 47 8.35 -10.17 20.60
N VAL A 48 8.69 -9.17 19.79
CA VAL A 48 10.05 -8.84 19.37
C VAL A 48 10.25 -7.33 19.42
N TRP A 49 11.45 -6.89 19.78
CA TRP A 49 11.85 -5.48 19.73
C TRP A 49 13.35 -5.34 19.54
N ALA A 50 13.80 -4.14 19.20
CA ALA A 50 15.22 -3.80 19.12
C ALA A 50 15.54 -2.61 19.99
N ASP A 51 16.77 -2.58 20.50
CA ASP A 51 17.43 -1.37 20.95
C ASP A 51 18.21 -0.78 19.77
N PRO A 52 17.84 0.41 19.25
CA PRO A 52 18.52 1.03 18.11
C PRO A 52 20.01 1.31 18.32
N ALA A 53 20.50 1.29 19.57
CA ALA A 53 21.91 1.43 19.89
C ALA A 53 22.70 0.11 19.84
N VAL A 54 22.02 -1.04 19.79
CA VAL A 54 22.69 -2.36 19.80
C VAL A 54 22.62 -3.01 18.41
N PRO A 55 23.76 -3.10 17.69
CA PRO A 55 23.75 -3.62 16.32
C PRO A 55 23.43 -5.11 16.28
N ASN A 56 22.67 -5.49 15.25
CA ASN A 56 22.34 -6.87 14.89
C ASN A 56 21.71 -7.71 16.02
N MET A 57 20.98 -7.07 16.93
CA MET A 57 20.31 -7.75 18.04
C MET A 57 18.82 -7.45 18.08
N LEU A 58 18.02 -8.51 18.08
CA LEU A 58 16.60 -8.48 18.46
C LEU A 58 16.43 -9.14 19.81
N GLN A 59 15.55 -8.57 20.62
CA GLN A 59 15.09 -9.13 21.88
C GLN A 59 13.68 -9.68 21.68
N SER A 60 13.32 -10.72 22.43
CA SER A 60 12.05 -11.39 22.27
C SER A 60 11.45 -11.87 23.58
N ALA A 61 10.14 -12.05 23.60
CA ALA A 61 9.41 -12.71 24.67
C ALA A 61 8.57 -13.87 24.13
N THR A 62 8.34 -14.89 24.97
CA THR A 62 7.63 -16.13 24.61
C THR A 62 6.21 -15.88 24.09
N GLY A 63 5.77 -16.70 23.14
CA GLY A 63 4.43 -16.69 22.53
C GLY A 63 4.51 -17.28 21.12
N SER A 64 3.40 -17.23 20.37
CA SER A 64 3.30 -17.87 19.05
C SER A 64 2.52 -16.99 18.06
N SER A 65 3.24 -16.13 17.33
CA SER A 65 2.68 -15.32 16.23
C SER A 65 3.74 -14.67 15.34
N ILE A 66 4.98 -14.56 15.81
CA ILE A 66 6.09 -13.93 15.10
C ILE A 66 7.18 -14.96 14.86
N ILE A 67 7.65 -15.07 13.61
CA ILE A 67 8.80 -15.89 13.23
C ILE A 67 10.06 -15.02 13.37
N ALA A 68 10.94 -15.33 14.33
CA ALA A 68 12.14 -14.54 14.60
C ALA A 68 13.41 -15.36 14.33
N ASN A 69 14.30 -14.81 13.50
CA ASN A 69 15.66 -15.29 13.33
C ASN A 69 16.57 -14.58 14.35
N LEU A 70 17.10 -15.33 15.30
CA LEU A 70 17.93 -14.84 16.39
C LEU A 70 19.32 -15.50 16.33
N PRO A 71 20.15 -15.17 15.31
CA PRO A 71 21.46 -15.77 15.17
C PRO A 71 22.39 -15.38 16.34
N SER A 72 23.27 -16.30 16.71
CA SER A 72 24.29 -16.08 17.73
C SER A 72 25.56 -16.84 17.37
N LYS A 73 26.66 -16.59 18.10
CA LYS A 73 27.91 -17.36 17.92
C LYS A 73 27.74 -18.87 18.00
N LYS A 74 26.73 -19.37 18.75
CA LYS A 74 26.45 -20.80 18.91
C LYS A 74 25.39 -21.34 17.94
N LYS A 75 24.56 -20.45 17.38
CA LYS A 75 23.45 -20.78 16.48
C LYS A 75 23.55 -19.86 15.28
N ALA A 76 24.32 -20.27 14.28
CA ALA A 76 24.43 -19.51 13.04
C ALA A 76 23.05 -19.37 12.39
N GLY A 77 22.82 -18.22 11.76
CA GLY A 77 21.66 -18.02 10.93
C GLY A 77 21.64 -18.99 9.75
N ALA A 78 20.45 -19.32 9.26
CA ALA A 78 20.28 -20.14 8.07
C ALA A 78 19.03 -19.71 7.32
N ASP A 79 19.01 -19.92 6.01
CA ASP A 79 17.83 -19.61 5.21
C ASP A 79 16.71 -20.60 5.50
N ILE A 80 15.48 -20.10 5.39
CA ILE A 80 14.28 -20.94 5.43
C ILE A 80 13.56 -20.88 4.08
N ILE A 81 13.04 -22.02 3.65
CA ILE A 81 12.47 -22.22 2.31
C ILE A 81 11.09 -22.82 2.47
N SER A 82 10.07 -22.21 1.85
CA SER A 82 8.70 -22.69 1.95
C SER A 82 8.58 -24.09 1.35
N LEU A 83 7.73 -24.92 1.96
CA LEU A 83 7.41 -26.25 1.43
C LEU A 83 6.64 -26.14 0.10
N GLU A 84 5.73 -25.17 0.01
CA GLU A 84 4.96 -24.88 -1.20
C GLU A 84 5.79 -24.10 -2.23
N LYS A 85 5.39 -24.25 -3.49
CA LYS A 85 5.96 -23.54 -4.64
C LYS A 85 4.88 -22.69 -5.31
N PHE A 86 5.29 -21.55 -5.83
CA PHE A 86 4.38 -20.56 -6.37
C PHE A 86 4.85 -20.03 -7.74
N GLY A 87 3.89 -19.76 -8.62
CA GLY A 87 4.08 -19.06 -9.88
C GLY A 87 3.86 -17.55 -9.71
N ASP A 88 2.80 -17.03 -10.33
CA ASP A 88 2.33 -15.68 -10.05
C ASP A 88 1.79 -15.59 -8.63
N VAL A 89 2.12 -14.52 -7.92
CA VAL A 89 1.68 -14.32 -6.54
C VAL A 89 1.45 -12.85 -6.23
N ASP A 90 0.50 -12.60 -5.34
CA ASP A 90 0.55 -11.42 -4.49
C ASP A 90 1.03 -11.86 -3.10
N LEU A 91 2.11 -11.25 -2.61
CA LEU A 91 2.69 -11.48 -1.29
C LEU A 91 2.47 -10.25 -0.42
N SER A 92 1.94 -10.43 0.78
CA SER A 92 1.92 -9.42 1.84
C SER A 92 2.66 -9.99 3.05
N LEU A 93 3.59 -9.24 3.61
CA LEU A 93 4.26 -9.60 4.85
C LEU A 93 4.63 -8.37 5.67
N GLU A 94 4.85 -8.58 6.96
CA GLU A 94 5.49 -7.60 7.83
C GLU A 94 6.82 -8.13 8.33
N TYR A 95 7.83 -7.27 8.37
CA TYR A 95 9.15 -7.63 8.89
C TYR A 95 9.73 -6.55 9.80
N MET A 96 10.63 -6.95 10.69
CA MET A 96 11.40 -6.08 11.56
C MET A 96 12.88 -6.48 11.47
N VAL A 97 13.75 -5.50 11.23
CA VAL A 97 15.21 -5.68 11.23
C VAL A 97 15.81 -5.13 12.51
N ALA A 98 16.87 -5.77 13.00
CA ALA A 98 17.76 -5.15 13.99
C ALA A 98 18.61 -4.04 13.34
N PRO A 99 19.21 -3.13 14.14
CA PRO A 99 20.08 -2.10 13.60
C PRO A 99 21.27 -2.69 12.83
N GLY A 100 21.49 -2.24 11.61
CA GLY A 100 22.53 -2.73 10.70
C GLY A 100 22.33 -4.17 10.19
N SER A 101 21.16 -4.77 10.39
CA SER A 101 20.87 -6.15 9.95
C SER A 101 20.52 -6.23 8.47
N ASN A 102 20.70 -7.42 7.90
CA ASN A 102 20.45 -7.74 6.49
C ASN A 102 19.72 -9.10 6.38
N SER A 103 18.80 -9.18 5.43
CA SER A 103 18.01 -10.36 5.05
C SER A 103 17.52 -10.15 3.61
N GLY A 104 16.66 -11.04 3.12
CA GLY A 104 16.12 -10.94 1.77
C GLY A 104 14.93 -11.87 1.61
N VAL A 105 13.97 -11.45 0.81
CA VAL A 105 12.82 -12.27 0.41
C VAL A 105 12.97 -12.62 -1.06
N TYR A 106 13.16 -13.90 -1.34
CA TYR A 106 13.36 -14.43 -2.68
C TYR A 106 12.07 -15.03 -3.19
N LEU A 107 11.46 -14.39 -4.18
CA LEU A 107 10.36 -14.99 -4.92
C LEU A 107 10.90 -16.11 -5.82
N GLN A 108 10.23 -17.26 -5.79
CA GLN A 108 10.65 -18.50 -6.46
C GLN A 108 12.07 -18.97 -6.07
N GLY A 109 12.62 -18.50 -4.94
CA GLY A 109 14.00 -18.74 -4.52
C GLY A 109 15.04 -18.02 -5.38
N ASN A 110 14.62 -17.11 -6.27
CA ASN A 110 15.43 -16.61 -7.38
C ASN A 110 15.50 -15.08 -7.50
N TYR A 111 14.42 -14.38 -7.16
CA TYR A 111 14.35 -12.94 -7.31
C TYR A 111 14.27 -12.28 -5.94
N GLU A 112 15.41 -11.78 -5.48
CA GLU A 112 15.57 -11.12 -4.19
C GLU A 112 14.97 -9.73 -4.20
N ILE A 113 14.03 -9.52 -3.28
CA ILE A 113 13.70 -8.21 -2.73
C ILE A 113 14.55 -8.08 -1.46
N GLN A 114 15.42 -7.08 -1.48
CA GLN A 114 16.38 -6.86 -0.41
C GLN A 114 15.69 -6.41 0.88
N ILE A 115 16.14 -6.92 2.03
CA ILE A 115 15.76 -6.42 3.36
C ILE A 115 17.02 -5.94 4.07
N LEU A 116 17.11 -4.64 4.32
CA LEU A 116 18.28 -4.03 4.96
C LEU A 116 17.84 -2.92 5.93
N ASP A 117 18.62 -2.69 6.98
CA ASP A 117 18.55 -1.42 7.70
C ASP A 117 19.11 -0.28 6.82
N SER A 118 18.22 0.31 6.00
CA SER A 118 18.48 1.50 5.18
C SER A 118 17.88 2.76 5.79
N TRP A 119 17.71 2.85 7.12
CA TRP A 119 16.94 3.91 7.79
C TRP A 119 17.30 5.33 7.33
N THR A 120 18.59 5.67 7.22
CA THR A 120 19.05 7.02 6.89
C THR A 120 19.54 7.17 5.45
N THR A 121 19.30 6.18 4.57
CA THR A 121 19.73 6.25 3.17
C THR A 121 18.92 7.29 2.39
N THR A 122 19.59 8.25 1.74
CA THR A 122 18.94 9.24 0.85
C THR A 122 19.10 8.91 -0.64
N ASN A 123 20.19 8.23 -0.99
CA ASN A 123 20.50 7.76 -2.34
C ASN A 123 20.43 6.24 -2.38
N THR A 124 19.30 5.71 -2.84
CA THR A 124 19.02 4.27 -2.83
C THR A 124 19.80 3.52 -3.90
N LYS A 125 20.17 2.28 -3.58
CA LYS A 125 20.87 1.34 -4.46
C LYS A 125 20.09 0.02 -4.54
N PRO A 126 20.41 -0.87 -5.50
CA PRO A 126 19.78 -2.20 -5.57
C PRO A 126 19.94 -3.06 -4.31
N GLY A 127 20.98 -2.78 -3.51
CA GLY A 127 21.25 -3.44 -2.24
C GLY A 127 20.65 -2.76 -1.01
N ASP A 128 19.89 -1.67 -1.17
CA ASP A 128 19.11 -1.07 -0.09
C ASP A 128 17.75 -1.72 0.07
N ASN A 129 17.11 -1.47 1.21
CA ASN A 129 15.81 -2.04 1.57
C ASN A 129 14.74 -1.84 0.47
N GLY A 130 14.13 -2.94 0.04
CA GLY A 130 13.15 -2.97 -1.04
C GLY A 130 13.74 -2.94 -2.45
N GLY A 131 15.08 -2.88 -2.62
CA GLY A 131 15.73 -3.02 -3.91
C GLY A 131 15.55 -4.41 -4.52
N ILE A 132 15.49 -4.49 -5.85
CA ILE A 132 15.60 -5.78 -6.54
C ILE A 132 17.08 -6.02 -6.78
N TYR A 133 17.64 -7.03 -6.12
CA TYR A 133 19.08 -7.20 -6.06
C TYR A 133 19.69 -7.49 -7.43
N GLN A 134 20.98 -7.21 -7.56
CA GLN A 134 21.67 -7.34 -8.84
C GLN A 134 21.88 -8.80 -9.23
N ARG A 135 21.91 -9.04 -10.54
CA ARG A 135 22.47 -10.27 -11.14
C ARG A 135 23.98 -10.24 -11.00
N TRP A 136 24.61 -11.41 -11.14
CA TRP A 136 26.04 -11.56 -10.93
C TRP A 136 26.69 -12.35 -12.06
N ASP A 137 27.79 -11.82 -12.59
CA ASP A 137 28.61 -12.46 -13.61
C ASP A 137 30.07 -12.45 -13.17
N GLU A 138 30.57 -13.60 -12.74
CA GLU A 138 31.95 -13.77 -12.26
C GLU A 138 33.00 -13.56 -13.36
N SER A 139 32.62 -13.63 -14.64
CA SER A 139 33.55 -13.43 -15.76
C SER A 139 33.86 -11.95 -16.02
N LYS A 140 33.08 -11.02 -15.45
CA LYS A 140 33.29 -9.58 -15.61
C LYS A 140 34.39 -9.05 -14.68
N PRO A 141 35.03 -7.92 -15.02
CA PRO A 141 35.99 -7.26 -14.15
C PRO A 141 35.40 -6.96 -12.76
N GLU A 142 36.27 -6.93 -11.74
CA GLU A 142 35.89 -6.55 -10.38
C GLU A 142 35.24 -5.15 -10.38
N GLY A 143 34.16 -4.99 -9.60
CA GLY A 143 33.31 -3.79 -9.64
C GLY A 143 32.30 -3.73 -10.80
N GLN A 144 32.35 -4.64 -11.78
CA GLN A 144 31.37 -4.75 -12.89
C GLN A 144 30.60 -6.09 -12.90
N LYS A 145 30.88 -6.96 -11.93
CA LYS A 145 30.23 -8.27 -11.78
C LYS A 145 28.74 -8.15 -11.48
N GLY A 146 28.35 -7.13 -10.73
CA GLY A 146 26.95 -6.79 -10.46
C GLY A 146 26.33 -6.05 -11.63
N TYR A 147 25.19 -6.52 -12.14
CA TYR A 147 24.46 -5.87 -13.23
C TYR A 147 22.96 -6.10 -13.13
N GLN A 148 22.15 -5.25 -13.76
CA GLN A 148 20.68 -5.35 -13.75
C GLN A 148 20.08 -5.48 -12.33
N GLY A 149 20.64 -4.73 -11.37
CA GLY A 149 19.99 -4.47 -10.09
C GLY A 149 19.18 -3.19 -10.17
N TYR A 150 18.09 -3.11 -9.43
CA TYR A 150 17.16 -1.99 -9.49
C TYR A 150 16.96 -1.41 -8.10
N ALA A 151 17.39 -0.16 -7.91
CA ALA A 151 17.19 0.58 -6.68
C ALA A 151 15.69 0.89 -6.49
N PRO A 152 15.17 0.87 -5.25
CA PRO A 152 13.82 1.37 -5.00
C PRO A 152 13.74 2.86 -5.36
N ARG A 153 12.59 3.30 -5.90
CA ARG A 153 12.36 4.70 -6.35
C ARG A 153 12.71 5.76 -5.29
N GLN A 154 12.60 5.42 -4.02
CA GLN A 154 12.96 6.24 -2.86
C GLN A 154 13.17 5.35 -1.64
N ASN A 155 13.76 5.89 -0.58
CA ASN A 155 13.79 5.22 0.70
C ASN A 155 12.41 5.31 1.37
N ALA A 156 11.82 4.15 1.63
CA ALA A 156 10.55 4.01 2.34
C ALA A 156 10.69 3.20 3.64
N SER A 157 11.90 3.15 4.20
CA SER A 157 12.19 2.42 5.44
C SER A 157 11.76 3.24 6.66
N LYS A 158 11.18 2.57 7.66
CA LYS A 158 11.12 3.07 9.04
C LYS A 158 12.42 2.74 9.79
N ALA A 159 12.60 3.30 10.98
CA ALA A 159 13.67 2.93 11.91
C ALA A 159 13.79 1.40 12.18
N PRO A 160 15.00 0.87 12.43
CA PRO A 160 15.19 -0.50 12.87
C PRO A 160 14.47 -0.74 14.21
N GLY A 161 13.93 -1.94 14.40
CA GLY A 161 13.05 -2.24 15.55
C GLY A 161 11.59 -1.81 15.38
N VAL A 162 11.22 -1.21 14.23
CA VAL A 162 9.84 -0.90 13.86
C VAL A 162 9.38 -1.83 12.74
N TRP A 163 8.13 -2.27 12.80
CA TRP A 163 7.53 -3.13 11.77
C TRP A 163 7.36 -2.39 10.44
N GLN A 164 7.95 -3.00 9.41
CA GLN A 164 7.85 -2.63 8.01
C GLN A 164 6.77 -3.50 7.35
N LYS A 165 5.94 -2.92 6.49
CA LYS A 165 4.96 -3.69 5.69
C LYS A 165 5.38 -3.74 4.23
N LEU A 166 5.55 -4.94 3.68
CA LEU A 166 5.91 -5.18 2.28
C LEU A 166 4.73 -5.84 1.56
N GLU A 167 4.33 -5.26 0.44
CA GLU A 167 3.30 -5.79 -0.44
C GLU A 167 3.89 -5.92 -1.85
N VAL A 168 3.79 -7.10 -2.44
CA VAL A 168 4.41 -7.44 -3.72
C VAL A 168 3.39 -8.09 -4.63
N SER A 169 3.30 -7.63 -5.86
CA SER A 169 2.59 -8.33 -6.93
C SER A 169 3.62 -8.79 -7.97
N PHE A 170 3.75 -10.10 -8.11
CA PHE A 170 4.75 -10.74 -8.95
C PHE A 170 4.11 -11.60 -10.03
N GLN A 171 4.73 -11.56 -11.21
CA GLN A 171 4.43 -12.40 -12.34
C GLN A 171 5.67 -13.24 -12.66
N ALA A 172 5.53 -14.56 -12.63
CA ALA A 172 6.60 -15.49 -12.97
C ALA A 172 6.94 -15.44 -14.47
N ALA A 173 8.13 -15.92 -14.84
CA ALA A 173 8.50 -16.08 -16.23
C ALA A 173 7.55 -17.07 -16.94
N ARG A 174 7.34 -16.90 -18.25
CA ARG A 174 6.51 -17.80 -19.07
C ARG A 174 7.37 -18.64 -19.97
N PHE A 175 6.89 -19.85 -20.25
CA PHE A 175 7.55 -20.84 -21.07
C PHE A 175 6.55 -21.43 -22.07
N ASP A 176 7.01 -21.78 -23.26
CA ASP A 176 6.24 -22.56 -24.22
C ASP A 176 6.19 -24.06 -23.82
N ALA A 177 5.48 -24.86 -24.61
CA ALA A 177 5.38 -26.31 -24.38
C ALA A 177 6.72 -27.06 -24.52
N ALA A 178 7.71 -26.48 -25.22
CA ALA A 178 9.06 -27.02 -25.35
C ALA A 178 9.98 -26.62 -24.17
N GLY A 179 9.48 -25.78 -23.24
CA GLY A 179 10.26 -25.26 -22.12
C GLY A 179 11.15 -24.07 -22.49
N THR A 180 10.95 -23.46 -23.66
CA THR A 180 11.65 -22.23 -24.06
C THR A 180 10.99 -21.03 -23.38
N LYS A 181 11.78 -20.15 -22.77
CA LYS A 181 11.25 -18.93 -22.15
C LYS A 181 10.63 -18.02 -23.21
N THR A 182 9.37 -17.63 -23.01
CA THR A 182 8.62 -16.73 -23.88
C THR A 182 8.41 -15.35 -23.28
N GLN A 183 8.42 -15.22 -21.96
CA GLN A 183 8.33 -13.93 -21.25
C GLN A 183 9.19 -13.95 -19.98
N ASN A 184 9.81 -12.82 -19.69
CA ASN A 184 10.55 -12.60 -18.45
C ASN A 184 9.61 -12.49 -17.24
N ALA A 185 10.15 -12.74 -16.04
CA ALA A 185 9.44 -12.43 -14.81
C ALA A 185 9.32 -10.91 -14.62
N ARG A 186 8.33 -10.49 -13.82
CA ARG A 186 8.00 -9.09 -13.63
C ARG A 186 7.48 -8.82 -12.23
N PHE A 187 8.02 -7.79 -11.59
CA PHE A 187 7.44 -7.17 -10.40
C PHE A 187 6.40 -6.15 -10.86
N LEU A 188 5.14 -6.54 -10.87
CA LEU A 188 4.03 -5.65 -11.28
C LEU A 188 3.91 -4.46 -10.33
N SER A 189 4.06 -4.70 -9.03
CA SER A 189 4.14 -3.65 -8.02
C SER A 189 4.92 -4.15 -6.81
N VAL A 190 5.72 -3.27 -6.21
CA VAL A 190 6.30 -3.47 -4.89
C VAL A 190 6.02 -2.21 -4.08
N ARG A 191 5.34 -2.37 -2.95
CA ARG A 191 5.05 -1.30 -2.00
C ARG A 191 5.68 -1.59 -0.65
N LEU A 192 6.37 -0.60 -0.10
CA LEU A 192 6.96 -0.65 1.22
C LEU A 192 6.34 0.46 2.07
N ASN A 193 5.73 0.09 3.19
CA ASN A 193 5.02 1.00 4.10
C ASN A 193 4.01 1.92 3.39
N GLY A 194 3.28 1.36 2.42
CA GLY A 194 2.29 2.09 1.62
C GLY A 194 2.86 2.87 0.43
N VAL A 195 4.19 3.00 0.31
CA VAL A 195 4.88 3.71 -0.76
C VAL A 195 5.25 2.76 -1.90
N THR A 196 4.85 3.07 -3.13
CA THR A 196 5.28 2.31 -4.32
C THR A 196 6.76 2.55 -4.60
N ILE A 197 7.56 1.50 -4.47
CA ILE A 197 9.02 1.54 -4.67
C ILE A 197 9.48 0.88 -5.98
N HIS A 198 8.67 -0.03 -6.54
CA HIS A 198 8.81 -0.56 -7.91
C HIS A 198 7.44 -0.75 -8.54
N GLU A 199 7.37 -0.65 -9.86
CA GLU A 199 6.12 -0.82 -10.61
C GLU A 199 6.45 -1.25 -12.03
N ASN A 200 5.73 -2.26 -12.51
CA ASN A 200 5.87 -2.83 -13.84
C ASN A 200 7.33 -3.14 -14.23
N LEU A 201 8.14 -3.60 -13.28
CA LEU A 201 9.57 -3.83 -13.45
C LEU A 201 9.85 -5.23 -14.00
N GLU A 202 10.31 -5.29 -15.24
CA GLU A 202 10.76 -6.53 -15.89
C GLU A 202 12.16 -6.94 -15.40
N VAL A 203 12.33 -8.22 -15.06
CA VAL A 203 13.62 -8.79 -14.64
C VAL A 203 14.08 -9.88 -15.61
N TYR A 204 15.29 -9.70 -16.14
CA TYR A 204 15.82 -10.51 -17.25
C TYR A 204 16.41 -11.86 -16.82
N GLY A 205 16.45 -12.12 -15.52
CA GLY A 205 16.92 -13.37 -14.96
C GLY A 205 17.04 -13.31 -13.43
N PRO A 206 17.46 -14.42 -12.81
CA PRO A 206 17.58 -14.51 -11.36
C PRO A 206 18.64 -13.56 -10.79
N THR A 207 18.36 -13.09 -9.58
CA THR A 207 19.27 -12.27 -8.77
C THR A 207 20.42 -13.12 -8.20
N ARG A 208 21.48 -12.47 -7.71
CA ARG A 208 22.55 -13.14 -6.99
C ARG A 208 21.97 -13.90 -5.80
N GLY A 209 22.53 -15.07 -5.51
CA GLY A 209 22.02 -15.93 -4.43
C GLY A 209 20.85 -16.82 -4.86
N SER A 210 20.37 -16.75 -6.10
CA SER A 210 19.33 -17.65 -6.64
C SER A 210 19.58 -19.14 -6.35
N MET A 211 18.50 -19.88 -6.02
CA MET A 211 18.55 -21.32 -5.77
C MET A 211 18.71 -22.16 -7.06
N SER A 212 18.07 -21.77 -8.17
CA SER A 212 18.12 -22.53 -9.43
C SER A 212 19.15 -22.01 -10.42
N GLY A 213 19.61 -20.77 -10.29
CA GLY A 213 20.46 -20.07 -11.26
C GLY A 213 19.79 -19.77 -12.61
N LYS A 214 18.50 -20.10 -12.77
CA LYS A 214 17.72 -19.87 -14.00
C LYS A 214 16.26 -19.54 -13.71
N ASP A 215 15.59 -18.87 -14.66
CA ASP A 215 14.16 -18.63 -14.58
C ASP A 215 13.38 -19.95 -14.50
N ILE A 216 12.30 -19.98 -13.72
CA ILE A 216 11.42 -21.12 -13.54
C ILE A 216 9.95 -20.67 -13.55
N ALA A 217 9.04 -21.57 -13.90
CA ALA A 217 7.61 -21.27 -13.90
C ALA A 217 7.06 -21.18 -12.47
N GLU A 218 7.53 -22.04 -11.56
CA GLU A 218 7.14 -22.07 -10.15
C GLU A 218 8.32 -22.40 -9.24
N GLY A 219 8.39 -21.77 -8.06
CA GLY A 219 9.43 -22.03 -7.05
C GLY A 219 9.03 -21.59 -5.64
N PRO A 220 9.80 -21.94 -4.61
CA PRO A 220 9.45 -21.63 -3.22
C PRO A 220 9.61 -20.14 -2.90
N LEU A 221 8.98 -19.67 -1.83
CA LEU A 221 9.43 -18.47 -1.12
C LEU A 221 10.67 -18.84 -0.30
N ARG A 222 11.76 -18.08 -0.43
CA ARG A 222 12.92 -18.21 0.46
C ARG A 222 13.12 -16.93 1.24
N ILE A 223 13.39 -17.07 2.53
CA ILE A 223 13.78 -15.98 3.42
C ILE A 223 15.24 -16.21 3.81
N GLN A 224 16.09 -15.22 3.51
CA GLN A 224 17.50 -15.25 3.86
C GLN A 224 17.68 -14.99 5.36
N GLY A 225 18.37 -15.91 6.04
CA GLY A 225 18.51 -15.90 7.49
C GLY A 225 19.95 -15.98 7.98
N ASP A 226 20.93 -16.08 7.09
CA ASP A 226 22.35 -16.20 7.44
C ASP A 226 23.08 -14.85 7.59
N HIS A 227 22.41 -13.72 7.32
CA HIS A 227 23.03 -12.38 7.29
C HIS A 227 22.75 -11.50 8.52
N GLY A 228 21.74 -11.80 9.33
CA GLY A 228 21.43 -11.00 10.51
C GLY A 228 20.12 -11.34 11.21
N ALA A 229 19.88 -10.67 12.34
CA ALA A 229 18.66 -10.81 13.11
C ALA A 229 17.49 -10.09 12.43
N VAL A 230 16.41 -10.81 12.22
CA VAL A 230 15.20 -10.34 11.52
C VAL A 230 13.98 -11.07 12.07
N ALA A 231 12.83 -10.44 12.08
CA ALA A 231 11.56 -11.07 12.44
C ALA A 231 10.50 -10.81 11.39
N PHE A 232 9.57 -11.74 11.23
CA PHE A 232 8.46 -11.70 10.28
C PHE A 232 7.14 -12.03 10.99
N ARG A 233 6.06 -11.42 10.51
CA ARG A 233 4.68 -11.78 10.86
C ARG A 233 3.76 -11.53 9.69
N ASN A 234 2.53 -12.05 9.77
CA ASN A 234 1.49 -11.83 8.76
C ASN A 234 1.98 -12.15 7.33
N ILE A 235 2.72 -13.25 7.15
CA ILE A 235 3.17 -13.69 5.83
C ILE A 235 2.00 -14.36 5.13
N GLU A 236 1.47 -13.67 4.11
CA GLU A 236 0.28 -14.07 3.36
C GLU A 236 0.60 -14.11 1.86
N ILE A 237 0.32 -15.24 1.20
CA ILE A 237 0.52 -15.43 -0.24
C ILE A 237 -0.81 -15.77 -0.91
N THR A 238 -1.17 -15.00 -1.93
CA THR A 238 -2.28 -15.31 -2.84
C THR A 238 -1.70 -15.76 -4.17
N PRO A 239 -1.71 -17.07 -4.49
CA PRO A 239 -1.18 -17.57 -5.76
C PRO A 239 -2.17 -17.35 -6.91
N PHE A 240 -1.69 -17.12 -8.13
CA PHE A 240 -2.52 -17.03 -9.33
C PHE A 240 -2.09 -18.07 -10.35
N ASN A 241 -2.86 -19.14 -10.45
CA ASN A 241 -2.61 -20.28 -11.33
C ASN A 241 -3.70 -20.45 -12.40
N ALA A 242 -4.76 -19.65 -12.37
CA ALA A 242 -5.82 -19.73 -13.35
C ALA A 242 -5.35 -19.22 -14.72
N LYS A 243 -5.83 -19.87 -15.78
CA LYS A 243 -5.63 -19.39 -17.16
C LYS A 243 -6.46 -18.15 -17.41
N THR A 244 -5.92 -17.21 -18.19
CA THR A 244 -6.64 -16.03 -18.65
C THR A 244 -7.92 -16.42 -19.39
N PRO A 245 -9.09 -15.92 -18.96
CA PRO A 245 -10.35 -16.11 -19.69
C PRO A 245 -10.27 -15.54 -21.11
N THR A 246 -11.08 -16.09 -22.02
CA THR A 246 -11.13 -15.61 -23.41
C THR A 246 -12.54 -15.15 -23.76
N VAL A 247 -12.62 -14.11 -24.60
CA VAL A 247 -13.88 -13.67 -25.20
C VAL A 247 -13.88 -14.06 -26.67
N SER A 248 -14.89 -14.80 -27.10
CA SER A 248 -15.03 -15.28 -28.48
C SER A 248 -16.45 -15.08 -29.00
N ASN A 249 -16.68 -15.36 -30.29
CA ASN A 249 -18.01 -15.34 -30.92
C ASN A 249 -18.73 -14.00 -30.72
N VAL A 250 -18.00 -12.91 -30.92
CA VAL A 250 -18.51 -11.57 -30.68
C VAL A 250 -19.44 -11.17 -31.82
N THR A 251 -20.67 -10.78 -31.49
CA THR A 251 -21.55 -10.06 -32.40
C THR A 251 -21.79 -8.66 -31.86
N PHE A 252 -21.96 -7.70 -32.76
CA PHE A 252 -22.20 -6.31 -32.39
C PHE A 252 -23.32 -5.69 -33.22
N GLU A 253 -24.01 -4.73 -32.62
CA GLU A 253 -25.00 -3.88 -33.27
C GLU A 253 -24.88 -2.44 -32.74
N THR A 254 -24.60 -1.50 -33.64
CA THR A 254 -24.33 -0.09 -33.32
C THR A 254 -25.48 0.79 -33.81
N PHE A 255 -25.92 1.67 -32.93
CA PHE A 255 -26.94 2.68 -33.16
C PHE A 255 -26.30 4.05 -33.06
N GLN A 256 -26.50 4.90 -34.07
CA GLN A 256 -26.02 6.28 -34.05
C GLN A 256 -26.98 7.17 -33.26
N GLY A 257 -26.43 7.99 -32.37
CA GLY A 257 -27.19 8.93 -31.55
C GLY A 257 -26.75 8.98 -30.08
N SER A 258 -27.15 10.05 -29.41
CA SER A 258 -26.95 10.24 -27.96
C SER A 258 -28.04 9.49 -27.19
N PHE A 259 -27.74 8.30 -26.69
CA PHE A 259 -28.68 7.47 -25.92
C PHE A 259 -28.31 7.42 -24.44
N ASN A 260 -29.22 7.87 -23.57
CA ASN A 260 -29.02 7.86 -22.12
C ASN A 260 -29.63 6.65 -21.42
N ASN A 261 -30.51 5.92 -22.10
CA ASN A 261 -31.14 4.69 -21.63
C ASN A 261 -31.48 3.80 -22.85
N LEU A 262 -31.96 2.59 -22.57
CA LEU A 262 -32.25 1.60 -23.61
C LEU A 262 -33.58 1.83 -24.32
N ASP A 263 -34.53 2.51 -23.69
CA ASP A 263 -35.84 2.82 -24.30
C ASP A 263 -35.69 3.77 -25.49
N GLU A 264 -34.74 4.70 -25.43
CA GLU A 264 -34.43 5.63 -26.53
C GLU A 264 -33.90 4.92 -27.80
N VAL A 265 -33.40 3.69 -27.66
CA VAL A 265 -32.92 2.86 -28.78
C VAL A 265 -34.06 2.07 -29.43
N ALA A 266 -35.19 1.89 -28.73
CA ALA A 266 -36.30 1.09 -29.22
C ALA A 266 -36.86 1.68 -30.54
N GLY A 267 -37.00 0.82 -31.55
CA GLY A 267 -37.48 1.21 -32.88
C GLY A 267 -36.48 1.99 -33.75
N LYS A 268 -35.23 2.18 -33.30
CA LYS A 268 -34.16 2.74 -34.12
C LYS A 268 -33.54 1.67 -35.03
N THR A 269 -33.10 2.06 -36.22
CA THR A 269 -32.35 1.20 -37.13
C THR A 269 -30.86 1.25 -36.79
N SER A 270 -30.21 0.09 -36.74
CA SER A 270 -28.76 0.03 -36.57
C SER A 270 -28.02 0.53 -37.80
N VAL A 271 -26.91 1.24 -37.58
CA VAL A 271 -26.04 1.77 -38.64
C VAL A 271 -24.91 0.80 -38.99
N ALA A 272 -24.58 -0.11 -38.07
CA ALA A 272 -23.64 -1.20 -38.29
C ALA A 272 -24.03 -2.42 -37.47
N LYS A 273 -23.81 -3.62 -38.03
CA LYS A 273 -23.95 -4.90 -37.33
C LYS A 273 -23.06 -5.95 -37.97
N GLY A 274 -22.57 -6.90 -37.18
CA GLY A 274 -21.70 -7.96 -37.69
C GLY A 274 -21.26 -8.94 -36.63
N SER A 275 -20.41 -9.88 -37.04
CA SER A 275 -19.80 -10.90 -36.18
C SER A 275 -18.29 -10.93 -36.43
N VAL A 276 -17.52 -11.05 -35.36
CA VAL A 276 -16.05 -11.10 -35.37
C VAL A 276 -15.57 -12.14 -34.34
N ALA A 277 -14.31 -12.57 -34.44
CA ALA A 277 -13.82 -13.62 -33.56
C ALA A 277 -13.58 -13.10 -32.14
N THR A 278 -13.08 -11.86 -32.02
CA THR A 278 -12.69 -11.25 -30.74
C THR A 278 -13.19 -9.80 -30.61
N LEU A 279 -13.20 -9.28 -29.38
CA LEU A 279 -13.61 -7.88 -29.12
C LEU A 279 -12.71 -6.85 -29.81
N ASN A 280 -11.42 -7.16 -30.03
CA ASN A 280 -10.46 -6.26 -30.68
C ASN A 280 -10.71 -6.09 -32.19
N GLU A 281 -11.44 -7.02 -32.80
CA GLU A 281 -11.74 -7.00 -34.23
C GLU A 281 -13.00 -6.21 -34.56
N VAL A 282 -13.74 -5.74 -33.55
CA VAL A 282 -14.94 -4.92 -33.80
C VAL A 282 -14.50 -3.59 -34.44
N PRO A 283 -15.03 -3.23 -35.63
CA PRO A 283 -14.68 -1.99 -36.29
C PRO A 283 -14.98 -0.78 -35.40
N VAL A 284 -14.07 0.19 -35.39
CA VAL A 284 -14.31 1.48 -34.73
C VAL A 284 -15.51 2.15 -35.40
N SER A 285 -16.46 2.62 -34.59
CA SER A 285 -17.64 3.33 -35.09
C SER A 285 -17.22 4.59 -35.84
N VAL A 286 -17.80 4.80 -37.03
CA VAL A 286 -17.60 6.00 -37.87
C VAL A 286 -18.36 7.24 -37.37
N SER A 287 -19.00 7.19 -36.18
CA SER A 287 -19.87 8.26 -35.68
C SER A 287 -19.48 8.78 -34.30
N ASP A 288 -19.54 10.11 -34.15
CA ASP A 288 -19.12 10.84 -32.94
C ASP A 288 -19.87 10.44 -31.66
N VAL A 289 -21.10 9.95 -31.75
CA VAL A 289 -21.94 9.58 -30.60
C VAL A 289 -22.78 8.35 -30.97
N ASN A 290 -22.67 7.28 -30.18
CA ASN A 290 -23.27 5.99 -30.50
C ASN A 290 -23.55 5.13 -29.27
N LEU A 291 -24.41 4.12 -29.45
CA LEU A 291 -24.57 3.01 -28.53
C LEU A 291 -24.32 1.70 -29.27
N THR A 292 -23.43 0.87 -28.77
CA THR A 292 -23.16 -0.46 -29.33
C THR A 292 -23.55 -1.54 -28.32
N LYS A 293 -24.35 -2.49 -28.79
CA LYS A 293 -24.70 -3.72 -28.08
C LYS A 293 -23.80 -4.83 -28.58
N TYR A 294 -23.24 -5.61 -27.66
CA TYR A 294 -22.43 -6.78 -27.98
C TYR A 294 -23.03 -8.02 -27.33
N THR A 295 -22.93 -9.15 -28.02
CA THR A 295 -23.05 -10.47 -27.41
C THR A 295 -21.79 -11.26 -27.69
N ALA A 296 -21.34 -12.07 -26.73
CA ALA A 296 -20.12 -12.84 -26.86
C ALA A 296 -20.14 -14.05 -25.93
N ASP A 297 -19.21 -14.96 -26.12
CA ASP A 297 -18.93 -16.05 -25.20
C ASP A 297 -17.71 -15.73 -24.34
N LEU A 298 -17.92 -15.59 -23.03
CA LEU A 298 -16.85 -15.48 -22.04
C LEU A 298 -16.50 -16.87 -21.51
N SER A 299 -15.35 -17.39 -21.92
CA SER A 299 -14.89 -18.71 -21.53
C SER A 299 -13.95 -18.65 -20.32
N VAL A 300 -14.30 -19.38 -19.25
CA VAL A 300 -13.45 -19.58 -18.07
C VAL A 300 -13.13 -21.07 -17.91
N ILE A 301 -11.95 -21.40 -17.36
CA ILE A 301 -11.58 -22.80 -17.13
C ILE A 301 -12.22 -23.33 -15.85
N GLU A 302 -12.19 -22.54 -14.78
CA GLU A 302 -12.73 -22.92 -13.48
C GLU A 302 -14.11 -22.28 -13.28
N ALA A 303 -15.08 -23.08 -12.85
CA ALA A 303 -16.36 -22.55 -12.43
C ALA A 303 -16.22 -21.81 -11.09
N GLY A 304 -16.94 -20.71 -10.91
CA GLY A 304 -16.88 -19.95 -9.66
C GLY A 304 -17.45 -18.54 -9.79
N GLU A 305 -17.33 -17.77 -8.71
CA GLU A 305 -17.78 -16.38 -8.68
C GLU A 305 -16.68 -15.48 -9.23
N TYR A 306 -16.95 -14.86 -10.37
CA TYR A 306 -16.06 -13.89 -10.99
C TYR A 306 -16.60 -12.48 -10.82
N GLU A 307 -15.69 -11.57 -10.56
CA GLU A 307 -15.95 -10.15 -10.67
C GLU A 307 -15.57 -9.65 -12.06
N ILE A 308 -16.52 -9.00 -12.70
CA ILE A 308 -16.37 -8.42 -14.03
C ILE A 308 -16.50 -6.92 -13.91
N ARG A 309 -15.51 -6.20 -14.44
CA ARG A 309 -15.49 -4.74 -14.50
C ARG A 309 -15.53 -4.32 -15.96
N LEU A 310 -16.56 -3.56 -16.30
CA LEU A 310 -16.70 -2.92 -17.60
C LEU A 310 -16.60 -1.41 -17.40
N GLN A 311 -15.69 -0.75 -18.11
CA GLN A 311 -15.52 0.69 -18.05
C GLN A 311 -15.72 1.28 -19.44
N VAL A 312 -16.60 2.27 -19.53
CA VAL A 312 -16.90 3.06 -20.73
C VAL A 312 -16.57 4.52 -20.40
N PRO A 313 -15.31 4.96 -20.55
CA PRO A 313 -14.86 6.28 -20.10
C PRO A 313 -15.70 7.43 -20.69
N GLY A 314 -16.36 8.20 -19.81
CA GLY A 314 -17.23 9.31 -20.21
C GLY A 314 -18.58 8.90 -20.81
N GLY A 315 -18.90 7.60 -20.79
CA GLY A 315 -20.13 7.03 -21.37
C GLY A 315 -20.95 6.21 -20.37
N LEU A 316 -21.80 5.32 -20.89
CA LEU A 316 -22.66 4.44 -20.10
C LEU A 316 -22.33 2.96 -20.36
N ALA A 317 -22.34 2.17 -19.29
CA ALA A 317 -21.96 0.77 -19.27
C ALA A 317 -23.13 -0.13 -18.84
N GLY A 318 -23.31 -1.25 -19.54
CA GLY A 318 -24.24 -2.32 -19.17
C GLY A 318 -23.60 -3.70 -19.36
N PHE A 319 -23.84 -4.62 -18.44
CA PHE A 319 -23.28 -5.97 -18.50
C PHE A 319 -24.28 -6.99 -17.94
N ALA A 320 -24.44 -8.13 -18.63
CA ALA A 320 -25.27 -9.24 -18.21
C ALA A 320 -24.67 -10.59 -18.64
N VAL A 321 -25.05 -11.66 -17.94
CA VAL A 321 -24.61 -13.04 -18.24
C VAL A 321 -25.82 -13.93 -18.51
N GLY A 322 -25.73 -14.80 -19.51
CA GLY A 322 -26.76 -15.74 -19.89
C GLY A 322 -28.03 -15.04 -20.38
N GLY A 323 -29.17 -15.47 -19.83
CA GLY A 323 -30.49 -14.91 -20.16
C GLY A 323 -30.90 -13.68 -19.34
N GLU A 324 -29.99 -13.11 -18.55
CA GLU A 324 -30.25 -11.85 -17.84
C GLU A 324 -30.44 -10.69 -18.83
N SER A 325 -31.37 -9.80 -18.52
CA SER A 325 -31.59 -8.57 -19.30
C SER A 325 -30.90 -7.38 -18.65
N ILE A 326 -30.27 -6.54 -19.46
CA ILE A 326 -29.77 -5.22 -19.02
C ILE A 326 -30.96 -4.26 -19.07
N SER A 327 -31.40 -3.75 -17.91
CA SER A 327 -32.50 -2.78 -17.81
C SER A 327 -32.03 -1.34 -17.61
N ASN A 328 -30.89 -1.16 -16.96
CA ASN A 328 -30.32 0.15 -16.64
C ASN A 328 -28.84 0.21 -17.03
N LEU A 329 -28.36 1.41 -17.37
CA LEU A 329 -26.96 1.67 -17.68
C LEU A 329 -26.31 2.47 -16.56
N SER A 330 -25.05 2.16 -16.26
CA SER A 330 -24.26 2.83 -15.23
C SER A 330 -23.31 3.86 -15.84
N ASN A 331 -23.17 5.03 -15.22
CA ASN A 331 -22.21 6.05 -15.67
C ASN A 331 -20.76 5.55 -15.51
N ASN A 332 -19.95 5.72 -16.56
CA ASN A 332 -18.53 5.40 -16.68
C ASN A 332 -18.12 3.93 -16.50
N GLN A 333 -18.76 3.18 -15.61
CA GLN A 333 -18.37 1.81 -15.30
C GLN A 333 -19.51 1.03 -14.65
N ILE A 334 -19.40 -0.29 -14.71
CA ILE A 334 -20.18 -1.22 -13.92
C ILE A 334 -19.25 -2.34 -13.41
N ARG A 335 -19.45 -2.74 -12.15
CA ARG A 335 -18.76 -3.86 -11.49
C ARG A 335 -19.82 -4.85 -11.03
N VAL A 336 -19.78 -6.07 -11.55
CA VAL A 336 -20.73 -7.13 -11.19
C VAL A 336 -20.00 -8.37 -10.72
N ARG A 337 -20.62 -9.13 -9.81
CA ARG A 337 -20.19 -10.48 -9.46
C ARG A 337 -21.15 -11.48 -10.07
N LYS A 338 -20.62 -12.47 -10.77
CA LYS A 338 -21.39 -13.45 -11.55
C LYS A 338 -20.81 -14.84 -11.35
N GLN A 339 -21.71 -15.79 -11.14
CA GLN A 339 -21.34 -17.20 -11.15
C GLN A 339 -21.17 -17.66 -12.59
N LEU A 340 -19.96 -18.05 -12.95
CA LEU A 340 -19.63 -18.55 -14.28
C LEU A 340 -19.41 -20.06 -14.21
N LYS A 341 -19.87 -20.77 -15.25
CA LYS A 341 -19.58 -22.19 -15.45
C LYS A 341 -18.26 -22.34 -16.18
N ALA A 342 -17.58 -23.46 -15.95
CA ALA A 342 -16.45 -23.85 -16.79
C ALA A 342 -16.89 -23.96 -18.26
N GLY A 343 -16.09 -23.43 -19.17
CA GLY A 343 -16.43 -23.27 -20.59
C GLY A 343 -17.06 -21.92 -20.91
N ALA A 344 -17.74 -21.85 -22.06
CA ALA A 344 -18.35 -20.65 -22.59
C ALA A 344 -19.59 -20.21 -21.79
N ASN A 345 -19.60 -18.95 -21.38
CA ASN A 345 -20.74 -18.29 -20.75
C ASN A 345 -21.21 -17.16 -21.68
N PRO A 346 -22.44 -17.19 -22.20
CA PRO A 346 -22.95 -16.09 -22.99
C PRO A 346 -22.98 -14.81 -22.17
N ILE A 347 -22.49 -13.72 -22.73
CA ILE A 347 -22.49 -12.39 -22.11
C ILE A 347 -23.09 -11.36 -23.05
N GLN A 348 -23.65 -10.32 -22.45
CA GLN A 348 -24.15 -9.15 -23.13
C GLN A 348 -23.42 -7.92 -22.59
N ILE A 349 -22.96 -7.05 -23.49
CA ILE A 349 -22.28 -5.80 -23.14
C ILE A 349 -22.99 -4.66 -23.84
N ILE A 350 -23.18 -3.55 -23.14
CA ILE A 350 -23.63 -2.29 -23.74
C ILE A 350 -22.58 -1.23 -23.42
N ALA A 351 -22.06 -0.61 -24.47
CA ALA A 351 -21.17 0.55 -24.38
C ALA A 351 -21.84 1.71 -25.13
N SER A 352 -22.22 2.75 -24.39
CA SER A 352 -22.81 3.97 -24.94
C SER A 352 -21.84 5.13 -24.82
N LYS A 353 -21.37 5.65 -25.96
CA LYS A 353 -20.75 6.96 -26.08
C LYS A 353 -21.87 7.96 -26.33
N ASN A 354 -22.49 8.45 -25.27
CA ASN A 354 -23.63 9.38 -25.34
C ASN A 354 -23.23 10.86 -25.40
N ARG A 355 -21.93 11.18 -25.53
CA ARG A 355 -21.41 12.55 -25.58
C ARG A 355 -20.29 12.63 -26.61
N ASN A 356 -20.14 13.77 -27.27
CA ASN A 356 -19.13 13.96 -28.32
C ASN A 356 -17.70 14.09 -27.78
N TRP A 357 -17.53 14.41 -26.50
CA TRP A 357 -16.24 14.56 -25.83
C TRP A 357 -15.78 13.32 -25.07
N SER A 358 -16.61 12.28 -24.97
CA SER A 358 -16.16 10.97 -24.45
C SER A 358 -15.41 10.20 -25.53
N VAL A 359 -14.72 9.13 -25.14
CA VAL A 359 -13.84 8.39 -26.05
C VAL A 359 -14.50 7.08 -26.48
N ASP A 360 -14.21 6.63 -27.70
CA ASP A 360 -14.79 5.39 -28.25
C ASP A 360 -14.18 4.13 -27.61
N GLY A 361 -15.02 3.11 -27.46
CA GLY A 361 -14.64 1.80 -26.92
C GLY A 361 -14.86 1.68 -25.41
N PHE A 362 -14.39 0.55 -24.88
CA PHE A 362 -14.53 0.21 -23.47
C PHE A 362 -13.40 -0.70 -23.01
N ASN A 363 -13.19 -0.75 -21.69
CA ASN A 363 -12.32 -1.73 -21.06
C ASN A 363 -13.17 -2.82 -20.42
N LEU A 364 -12.75 -4.07 -20.59
CA LEU A 364 -13.34 -5.23 -19.93
C LEU A 364 -12.25 -5.93 -19.13
N ALA A 365 -12.46 -6.08 -17.83
CA ALA A 365 -11.57 -6.80 -16.94
C ALA A 365 -12.34 -7.86 -16.14
N ILE A 366 -11.64 -8.92 -15.76
CA ILE A 366 -12.18 -10.03 -14.99
C ILE A 366 -11.20 -10.44 -13.88
N SER A 367 -11.72 -10.79 -12.72
CA SER A 367 -10.98 -11.44 -11.62
C SER A 367 -11.85 -12.51 -10.97
N GLY A 368 -11.24 -13.50 -10.33
CA GLY A 368 -11.97 -14.61 -9.73
C GLY A 368 -11.03 -15.66 -9.12
N PRO A 369 -11.51 -16.90 -8.90
CA PRO A 369 -10.70 -17.97 -8.32
C PRO A 369 -9.39 -18.18 -9.09
N GLY A 370 -8.25 -18.05 -8.39
CA GLY A 370 -6.93 -18.23 -8.98
C GLY A 370 -6.52 -17.17 -10.02
N LEU A 371 -7.34 -16.15 -10.27
CA LEU A 371 -7.18 -15.18 -11.35
C LEU A 371 -7.06 -13.76 -10.81
N ARG A 372 -5.86 -13.18 -10.97
CA ARG A 372 -5.62 -11.75 -10.77
C ARG A 372 -6.48 -10.95 -11.75
N SER A 373 -6.90 -9.74 -11.37
CA SER A 373 -7.60 -8.81 -12.28
C SER A 373 -6.85 -8.70 -13.61
N THR A 374 -7.48 -9.22 -14.66
CA THR A 374 -6.91 -9.34 -16.00
C THR A 374 -7.79 -8.60 -16.98
N ASN A 375 -7.19 -7.75 -17.80
CA ASN A 375 -7.91 -7.06 -18.87
C ASN A 375 -8.10 -8.02 -20.06
N LEU A 376 -9.34 -8.17 -20.50
CA LEU A 376 -9.74 -8.89 -21.71
C LEU A 376 -9.85 -7.96 -22.92
N LEU A 377 -10.12 -6.69 -22.66
CA LEU A 377 -10.12 -5.60 -23.65
C LEU A 377 -9.63 -4.32 -22.97
N VAL A 378 -8.74 -3.59 -23.62
CA VAL A 378 -8.39 -2.21 -23.28
C VAL A 378 -8.54 -1.39 -24.56
N SER A 379 -9.46 -0.43 -24.59
CA SER A 379 -9.60 0.47 -25.73
C SER A 379 -8.61 1.64 -25.64
N GLU A 380 -8.40 2.37 -26.73
CA GLU A 380 -7.58 3.60 -26.73
C GLU A 380 -8.11 4.65 -25.73
N ALA A 381 -9.42 4.71 -25.54
CA ALA A 381 -10.10 5.47 -24.47
C ALA A 381 -9.68 5.10 -23.05
N GLY A 382 -9.31 3.85 -22.89
CA GLY A 382 -9.09 3.19 -21.62
C GLY A 382 -7.66 3.19 -21.14
N ALA A 383 -6.72 3.66 -21.97
CA ALA A 383 -5.42 4.11 -21.48
C ALA A 383 -5.70 5.31 -20.55
N SER A 384 -5.34 5.21 -19.27
CA SER A 384 -5.53 6.31 -18.35
C SER A 384 -4.94 7.58 -18.97
N GLN A 385 -5.73 8.64 -19.07
CA GLN A 385 -5.17 9.98 -19.14
C GLN A 385 -4.72 10.34 -17.73
N ASP A 386 -3.73 9.61 -17.21
CA ASP A 386 -3.08 9.98 -15.98
C ASP A 386 -2.48 11.36 -16.23
N THR A 387 -2.92 12.34 -15.44
CA THR A 387 -2.26 13.64 -15.46
C THR A 387 -0.87 13.42 -14.89
N ASP A 388 0.15 13.91 -15.58
CA ASP A 388 1.50 13.90 -15.06
C ASP A 388 1.51 14.54 -13.66
N PRO A 389 2.16 13.89 -12.69
CA PRO A 389 2.10 14.36 -11.32
C PRO A 389 2.81 15.71 -11.20
N ILE A 390 2.18 16.64 -10.49
CA ILE A 390 2.78 17.93 -10.16
C ILE A 390 3.52 17.77 -8.83
N LEU A 391 4.80 17.41 -8.94
CA LEU A 391 5.67 17.13 -7.81
C LEU A 391 6.31 18.42 -7.29
N VAL A 392 6.40 18.56 -5.98
CA VAL A 392 7.08 19.70 -5.35
C VAL A 392 8.55 19.34 -5.18
N ASP A 393 9.42 20.10 -5.83
CA ASP A 393 10.86 20.01 -5.63
C ASP A 393 11.22 20.60 -4.25
N ALA A 394 11.84 19.77 -3.40
CA ALA A 394 12.23 20.16 -2.05
C ALA A 394 13.42 21.13 -2.05
N ASP A 395 14.28 21.09 -3.07
CA ASP A 395 15.43 22.00 -3.15
C ASP A 395 14.98 23.41 -3.55
N GLU A 396 13.91 23.52 -4.33
CA GLU A 396 13.34 24.81 -4.75
C GLU A 396 12.31 25.35 -3.74
N THR A 397 11.43 24.48 -3.24
CA THR A 397 10.33 24.84 -2.33
C THR A 397 10.34 23.94 -1.09
N PRO A 398 11.29 24.11 -0.18
CA PRO A 398 11.39 23.25 1.01
C PRO A 398 10.32 23.53 2.06
N VAL A 399 9.53 24.59 1.91
CA VAL A 399 8.43 24.94 2.80
C VAL A 399 7.19 25.26 1.97
N LEU A 400 6.13 24.48 2.13
CA LEU A 400 4.87 24.66 1.41
C LEU A 400 3.69 24.76 2.36
N ARG A 401 2.88 25.80 2.16
CA ARG A 401 1.56 25.91 2.79
C ARG A 401 0.50 25.35 1.86
N SER A 402 -0.34 24.47 2.40
CA SER A 402 -1.38 23.78 1.65
C SER A 402 -2.44 23.27 2.60
N PHE A 403 -3.60 22.87 2.05
CA PHE A 403 -4.54 22.09 2.83
C PHE A 403 -3.99 20.68 3.03
N ARG A 404 -4.39 20.04 4.12
CA ARG A 404 -3.98 18.67 4.42
C ARG A 404 -5.11 17.89 5.07
N ASP A 405 -5.22 16.64 4.65
CA ASP A 405 -6.14 15.70 5.27
C ASP A 405 -5.42 14.93 6.39
N TYR A 406 -6.10 14.79 7.53
CA TYR A 406 -5.66 13.98 8.66
C TYR A 406 -6.79 13.00 9.04
N PRO A 407 -6.50 11.72 9.28
CA PRO A 407 -7.54 10.72 9.57
C PRO A 407 -8.47 11.15 10.71
N GLY A 408 -9.79 11.08 10.48
CA GLY A 408 -10.81 11.42 11.46
C GLY A 408 -10.93 12.92 11.79
N SER A 409 -10.30 13.80 11.01
CA SER A 409 -10.40 15.26 11.16
C SER A 409 -11.05 15.90 9.94
N LYS A 410 -11.58 17.12 10.12
CA LYS A 410 -11.89 17.98 8.97
C LYS A 410 -10.58 18.35 8.28
N ARG A 411 -10.66 18.66 6.98
CA ARG A 411 -9.52 19.17 6.22
C ARG A 411 -8.90 20.36 6.93
N LEU A 412 -7.58 20.31 7.12
CA LEU A 412 -6.81 21.33 7.81
C LEU A 412 -6.36 22.37 6.79
N SER A 413 -6.68 23.64 7.03
CA SER A 413 -6.43 24.73 6.10
C SER A 413 -5.14 25.50 6.35
N HIS A 414 -4.55 25.37 7.53
CA HIS A 414 -3.40 26.16 7.98
C HIS A 414 -2.17 25.30 8.26
N VAL A 415 -1.87 24.36 7.36
CA VAL A 415 -0.73 23.47 7.51
C VAL A 415 0.50 24.01 6.79
N VAL A 416 1.64 23.91 7.46
CA VAL A 416 2.97 24.16 6.91
C VAL A 416 3.69 22.82 6.80
N SER A 417 4.06 22.44 5.58
CA SER A 417 4.86 21.26 5.29
C SER A 417 6.30 21.67 5.05
N VAL A 418 7.24 20.90 5.60
CA VAL A 418 8.67 21.25 5.61
C VAL A 418 9.50 20.06 5.18
N ALA A 419 10.45 20.31 4.29
CA ALA A 419 11.38 19.34 3.74
C ALA A 419 12.82 19.59 4.19
N SER A 420 13.64 18.55 4.09
CA SER A 420 15.08 18.59 4.32
C SER A 420 15.84 17.73 3.32
N LYS A 421 17.15 17.95 3.22
CA LYS A 421 18.06 17.19 2.34
C LYS A 421 18.21 15.73 2.79
N GLU A 422 18.02 15.47 4.07
CA GLU A 422 18.01 14.14 4.68
C GLU A 422 16.71 13.36 4.35
N GLN A 423 15.82 13.95 3.55
CA GLN A 423 14.50 13.41 3.23
C GLN A 423 13.65 13.14 4.50
N VAL A 424 13.88 13.96 5.54
CA VAL A 424 13.10 13.98 6.78
C VAL A 424 12.13 15.15 6.70
N ASN A 425 10.85 14.83 6.60
CA ASN A 425 9.82 15.83 6.35
C ASN A 425 8.78 15.83 7.46
N TYR A 426 8.12 16.96 7.65
CA TYR A 426 7.05 17.07 8.63
C TYR A 426 5.98 18.07 8.21
N ALA A 427 4.82 17.96 8.87
CA ALA A 427 3.71 18.88 8.71
C ALA A 427 3.24 19.39 10.07
N TYR A 428 3.10 20.71 10.14
CA TYR A 428 2.73 21.45 11.33
C TYR A 428 1.42 22.20 11.09
N ASP A 429 0.44 21.97 11.96
CA ASP A 429 -0.81 22.71 11.97
C ASP A 429 -0.67 24.01 12.77
N MET A 430 -0.80 25.14 12.06
CA MET A 430 -0.66 26.47 12.63
C MET A 430 -1.87 26.92 13.43
N GLU A 431 -3.01 26.23 13.36
CA GLU A 431 -4.21 26.56 14.14
C GLU A 431 -4.16 26.02 15.57
N THR A 432 -3.41 24.94 15.80
CA THR A 432 -3.33 24.28 17.11
C THR A 432 -1.91 24.17 17.67
N GLY A 433 -0.90 24.47 16.86
CA GLY A 433 0.50 24.27 17.23
C GLY A 433 0.89 22.79 17.30
N THR A 434 0.31 21.99 16.41
CA THR A 434 0.49 20.53 16.41
C THR A 434 1.41 20.08 15.29
N LEU A 435 2.44 19.33 15.65
CA LEU A 435 3.15 18.49 14.70
C LEU A 435 2.27 17.28 14.38
N ILE A 436 1.54 17.35 13.26
CA ILE A 436 0.48 16.38 12.94
C ILE A 436 1.03 15.13 12.26
N GLN A 437 2.02 15.28 11.40
CA GLN A 437 2.56 14.20 10.60
C GLN A 437 4.06 14.37 10.38
N VAL A 438 4.76 13.24 10.27
CA VAL A 438 6.15 13.16 9.84
C VAL A 438 6.29 12.07 8.78
N TRP A 439 7.25 12.21 7.87
CA TRP A 439 7.52 11.16 6.89
C TRP A 439 8.94 11.19 6.37
N ARG A 440 9.40 10.02 5.94
CA ARG A 440 10.68 9.83 5.27
C ARG A 440 10.50 9.60 3.77
N GLY A 441 11.36 10.20 2.96
CA GLY A 441 11.38 10.05 1.50
C GLY A 441 11.05 11.35 0.79
N LEU A 442 10.49 11.25 -0.42
CA LEU A 442 10.20 12.40 -1.26
C LEU A 442 9.13 13.31 -0.62
N PHE A 443 9.19 14.61 -0.94
CA PHE A 443 8.45 15.64 -0.22
C PHE A 443 6.93 15.59 -0.45
N LEU A 444 6.42 16.21 -1.52
CA LEU A 444 4.98 16.33 -1.75
C LEU A 444 4.58 16.10 -3.21
N ASP A 445 3.40 15.52 -3.37
CA ASP A 445 2.61 15.53 -4.59
C ASP A 445 1.54 16.62 -4.45
N ALA A 446 1.63 17.65 -5.29
CA ALA A 446 0.71 18.78 -5.36
C ALA A 446 -0.31 18.65 -6.50
N THR A 447 -0.37 17.50 -7.18
CA THR A 447 -1.37 17.24 -8.24
C THR A 447 -2.80 17.51 -7.77
N PRO A 448 -3.25 17.05 -6.58
CA PRO A 448 -4.62 17.34 -6.13
C PRO A 448 -4.85 18.82 -5.85
N MET A 449 -3.79 19.58 -5.54
CA MET A 449 -3.86 21.01 -5.27
C MET A 449 -3.94 21.86 -6.55
N TRP A 450 -3.17 21.50 -7.59
CA TRP A 450 -2.94 22.37 -8.74
C TRP A 450 -3.51 21.85 -10.07
N ASN A 451 -3.82 20.56 -10.20
CA ASN A 451 -4.41 20.06 -11.44
C ASN A 451 -5.87 20.56 -11.58
N SER A 452 -6.19 21.15 -12.73
CA SER A 452 -7.50 21.72 -13.03
C SER A 452 -7.94 22.75 -11.97
N ARG A 453 -9.09 22.55 -11.31
CA ARG A 453 -9.55 23.45 -10.23
C ARG A 453 -8.96 23.10 -8.86
N GLY A 454 -8.29 21.95 -8.75
CA GLY A 454 -7.70 21.44 -7.51
C GLY A 454 -8.67 21.34 -6.33
N ASN A 455 -8.17 20.83 -5.20
CA ASN A 455 -8.89 20.83 -3.92
C ASN A 455 -8.07 21.45 -2.78
N GLY A 456 -6.94 22.08 -3.12
CA GLY A 456 -6.01 22.72 -2.18
C GLY A 456 -5.05 21.78 -1.45
N VAL A 457 -5.13 20.45 -1.66
CA VAL A 457 -4.41 19.47 -0.84
C VAL A 457 -3.10 19.01 -1.48
N SER A 458 -2.03 19.05 -0.69
CA SER A 458 -0.79 18.33 -1.01
C SER A 458 -0.71 17.00 -0.27
N VAL A 459 -0.14 15.97 -0.90
CA VAL A 459 -0.03 14.61 -0.36
C VAL A 459 1.44 14.23 -0.12
N PRO A 460 1.81 13.70 1.06
CA PRO A 460 3.14 13.14 1.31
C PRO A 460 3.47 11.98 0.35
N ARG A 461 4.69 11.96 -0.20
CA ARG A 461 5.12 10.91 -1.13
C ARG A 461 5.87 9.76 -0.49
N GLY A 462 6.38 9.98 0.72
CA GLY A 462 7.17 9.03 1.49
C GLY A 462 6.38 8.23 2.52
N THR A 463 7.09 7.55 3.42
CA THR A 463 6.50 6.74 4.50
C THR A 463 5.86 7.63 5.56
N LEU A 464 4.55 7.83 5.45
CA LEU A 464 3.78 8.73 6.30
C LEU A 464 3.48 8.13 7.67
N ILE A 465 3.72 8.93 8.71
CA ILE A 465 3.36 8.65 10.09
C ILE A 465 2.43 9.75 10.59
N ASN A 466 1.25 9.35 11.07
CA ASN A 466 0.32 10.24 11.76
C ASN A 466 0.69 10.29 13.23
N LEU A 467 1.11 11.45 13.73
CA LEU A 467 1.55 11.61 15.12
C LEU A 467 0.38 11.92 16.04
N SER A 468 -0.35 13.00 15.78
CA SER A 468 -1.48 13.40 16.60
C SER A 468 -2.48 14.21 15.79
N ALA A 469 -3.76 14.01 16.08
CA ALA A 469 -4.80 14.91 15.58
C ALA A 469 -4.57 16.33 16.13
N PRO A 470 -4.98 17.37 15.39
CA PRO A 470 -4.86 18.77 15.82
C PRO A 470 -5.50 19.02 17.18
N ALA A 471 -4.71 19.52 18.12
CA ALA A 471 -5.13 19.95 19.45
C ALA A 471 -4.05 20.83 20.09
N VAL A 472 -4.42 21.72 21.01
CA VAL A 472 -3.42 22.45 21.80
C VAL A 472 -2.67 21.45 22.68
N ASN A 473 -1.37 21.26 22.41
CA ASN A 473 -0.59 20.18 23.02
C ASN A 473 -0.08 20.47 24.43
N ALA A 474 0.09 21.74 24.79
CA ALA A 474 0.45 22.14 26.15
C ALA A 474 -0.81 22.16 27.03
N VAL A 475 -0.83 21.33 28.06
CA VAL A 475 -1.96 21.14 28.96
C VAL A 475 -1.55 21.28 30.42
N GLY A 476 -2.51 21.64 31.28
CA GLY A 476 -2.31 21.69 32.72
C GLY A 476 -2.05 20.32 33.35
N SER A 477 -1.81 20.30 34.66
CA SER A 477 -1.67 19.04 35.42
C SER A 477 -2.94 18.18 35.42
N ASP A 478 -4.09 18.79 35.14
CA ASP A 478 -5.40 18.14 34.96
C ASP A 478 -5.68 17.75 33.49
N TYR A 479 -4.69 17.88 32.61
CA TYR A 479 -4.78 17.65 31.16
C TYR A 479 -5.76 18.58 30.42
N SER A 480 -6.16 19.68 31.03
CA SER A 480 -6.95 20.71 30.35
C SER A 480 -6.06 21.57 29.45
N ALA A 481 -6.51 21.81 28.22
CA ALA A 481 -5.83 22.68 27.27
C ALA A 481 -6.24 24.15 27.46
N SER A 482 -5.34 25.07 27.12
CA SER A 482 -5.71 26.50 27.01
C SER A 482 -6.83 26.68 25.98
N LYS A 483 -7.83 27.51 26.31
CA LYS A 483 -8.93 27.85 25.41
C LYS A 483 -8.55 28.90 24.37
N GLU A 484 -7.42 29.59 24.57
CA GLU A 484 -6.95 30.66 23.71
C GLU A 484 -5.63 30.25 23.04
N PHE A 485 -5.70 30.02 21.72
CA PHE A 485 -4.54 29.81 20.86
C PHE A 485 -4.54 30.87 19.75
N ARG A 486 -3.42 31.55 19.54
CA ARG A 486 -3.27 32.49 18.43
C ARG A 486 -1.90 32.39 17.78
N THR A 487 -1.85 31.96 16.53
CA THR A 487 -0.60 31.91 15.77
C THR A 487 0.02 33.29 15.56
N LYS A 488 1.35 33.35 15.58
CA LYS A 488 2.17 34.53 15.26
C LYS A 488 3.05 34.30 14.01
N GLY A 489 2.90 33.15 13.34
CA GLY A 489 3.69 32.78 12.17
C GLY A 489 4.90 31.92 12.51
N TYR A 490 5.83 31.83 11.56
CA TYR A 490 7.08 31.09 11.72
C TYR A 490 8.26 31.84 11.11
N GLN A 491 9.46 31.49 11.55
CA GLN A 491 10.73 31.98 11.06
C GLN A 491 11.59 30.80 10.63
N LEU A 492 12.21 30.94 9.47
CA LEU A 492 13.20 30.00 8.97
C LEU A 492 14.57 30.34 9.55
N LYS A 493 15.27 29.34 10.06
CA LYS A 493 16.65 29.44 10.50
C LYS A 493 17.47 28.45 9.70
N ASN A 494 18.67 28.87 9.27
CA ASN A 494 19.58 28.00 8.52
C ASN A 494 18.91 27.35 7.27
N GLY A 495 18.06 28.09 6.56
CA GLY A 495 17.26 27.53 5.45
C GLY A 495 15.99 26.85 5.96
N SER A 496 15.74 25.60 5.55
CA SER A 496 14.54 24.83 5.94
C SER A 496 14.78 23.80 7.04
N GLU A 497 16.03 23.58 7.44
CA GLU A 497 16.41 22.52 8.38
C GLU A 497 16.09 22.88 9.85
N GLU A 498 15.82 24.16 10.13
CA GLU A 498 15.38 24.65 11.43
C GLU A 498 14.27 25.69 11.27
N ILE A 499 13.11 25.47 11.91
CA ILE A 499 11.99 26.41 11.87
C ILE A 499 11.51 26.70 13.28
N ILE A 500 11.28 27.98 13.57
CA ILE A 500 10.66 28.43 14.80
C ILE A 500 9.24 28.90 14.52
N PHE A 501 8.27 28.15 15.02
CA PHE A 501 6.89 28.56 15.10
C PHE A 501 6.68 29.42 16.36
N SER A 502 5.89 30.47 16.25
CA SER A 502 5.54 31.33 17.39
C SER A 502 4.03 31.43 17.50
N TYR A 503 3.50 31.33 18.72
CA TYR A 503 2.07 31.46 19.00
C TYR A 503 1.84 31.94 20.42
N LEU A 504 0.62 32.40 20.70
CA LEU A 504 0.16 32.73 22.04
C LEU A 504 -0.69 31.60 22.60
N LEU A 505 -0.47 31.27 23.87
CA LEU A 505 -1.39 30.51 24.71
C LEU A 505 -1.90 31.44 25.81
N GLY A 506 -3.12 31.96 25.66
CA GLY A 506 -3.58 33.11 26.44
C GLY A 506 -2.66 34.32 26.24
N SER A 507 -2.05 34.83 27.31
CA SER A 507 -1.06 35.92 27.27
C SER A 507 0.38 35.46 27.05
N GLU A 508 0.67 34.16 27.21
CA GLU A 508 2.03 33.65 27.15
C GLU A 508 2.50 33.46 25.71
N THR A 509 3.73 33.91 25.43
CA THR A 509 4.36 33.70 24.12
C THR A 509 5.13 32.40 24.11
N VAL A 510 4.71 31.47 23.24
CA VAL A 510 5.36 30.19 23.04
C VAL A 510 6.21 30.22 21.79
N LYS A 511 7.43 29.68 21.89
CA LYS A 511 8.29 29.37 20.75
C LYS A 511 8.45 27.86 20.64
N ASP A 512 8.18 27.33 19.45
CA ASP A 512 8.26 25.91 19.11
C ASP A 512 9.25 25.74 17.96
N GLU A 513 10.45 25.31 18.31
CA GLU A 513 11.56 25.12 17.40
C GLU A 513 11.62 23.65 16.98
N ILE A 514 11.58 23.40 15.67
CA ILE A 514 11.74 22.07 15.08
C ILE A 514 12.98 22.10 14.20
N LYS A 515 13.89 21.17 14.47
CA LYS A 515 15.16 21.01 13.74
C LYS A 515 15.31 19.58 13.25
N VAL A 516 15.69 19.39 11.98
CA VAL A 516 16.11 18.07 11.49
C VAL A 516 17.45 17.67 12.12
N LEU A 517 17.55 16.43 12.59
CA LEU A 517 18.78 15.94 13.20
C LEU A 517 19.85 15.74 12.11
N ASP A 518 21.08 16.18 12.36
CA ASP A 518 22.22 16.01 11.46
C ASP A 518 22.49 14.52 11.11
N SER A 519 21.99 13.59 11.91
CA SER A 519 22.05 12.14 11.64
C SER A 519 21.04 11.66 10.59
N GLY A 520 20.09 12.49 10.18
CA GLY A 520 18.97 12.14 9.31
C GLY A 520 17.95 11.20 9.95
N LYS A 521 18.09 10.82 11.22
CA LYS A 521 17.23 9.85 11.91
C LYS A 521 15.85 10.37 12.31
N GLY A 522 15.63 11.68 12.23
CA GLY A 522 14.37 12.30 12.63
C GLY A 522 14.53 13.78 12.94
N ILE A 523 13.74 14.28 13.88
CA ILE A 523 13.70 15.68 14.26
C ILE A 523 13.89 15.87 15.76
N ARG A 524 14.44 17.02 16.15
CA ARG A 524 14.38 17.57 17.50
C ARG A 524 13.28 18.62 17.54
N ARG A 525 12.48 18.61 18.60
CA ARG A 525 11.50 19.65 18.91
C ARG A 525 11.77 20.24 20.28
N SER A 526 11.80 21.57 20.36
CA SER A 526 12.03 22.32 21.60
C SER A 526 10.95 23.39 21.75
N VAL A 527 10.15 23.29 22.81
CA VAL A 527 9.04 24.20 23.07
C VAL A 527 9.34 24.98 24.36
N THR A 528 9.27 26.30 24.29
CA THR A 528 9.59 27.21 25.40
C THR A 528 8.47 28.23 25.61
N GLY A 529 8.28 28.68 26.86
CA GLY A 529 7.20 29.62 27.20
C GLY A 529 5.84 28.95 27.45
N ILE A 530 5.85 27.65 27.77
CA ILE A 530 4.65 26.90 28.17
C ILE A 530 4.55 26.83 29.69
N SER A 531 3.37 26.63 30.25
CA SER A 531 3.20 26.42 31.70
C SER A 531 3.75 25.06 32.16
N ASN A 532 3.93 24.90 33.47
CA ASN A 532 4.17 23.59 34.08
C ASN A 532 2.92 22.71 33.90
N GLY A 533 3.11 21.43 33.63
CA GLY A 533 2.02 20.50 33.35
C GLY A 533 2.50 19.39 32.45
N PHE A 534 1.81 19.19 31.33
CA PHE A 534 2.14 18.16 30.35
C PHE A 534 2.14 18.71 28.93
N TYR A 535 2.89 18.05 28.05
CA TYR A 535 2.96 18.35 26.63
C TYR A 535 2.69 17.08 25.82
N LYS A 536 1.64 17.10 24.99
CA LYS A 536 1.29 15.97 24.13
C LYS A 536 2.28 15.85 22.98
N VAL A 537 2.88 14.67 22.80
CA VAL A 537 3.86 14.40 21.74
C VAL A 537 3.34 13.49 20.64
N ALA A 538 2.37 12.61 20.96
CA ALA A 538 1.74 11.70 20.00
C ALA A 538 0.37 11.22 20.51
N ALA A 539 -0.43 10.65 19.62
CA ALA A 539 -1.56 9.80 19.96
C ALA A 539 -1.05 8.40 20.33
N GLY A 540 -1.76 7.73 21.25
CA GLY A 540 -1.40 6.37 21.65
C GLY A 540 -1.81 6.05 23.08
N THR A 541 -1.90 4.76 23.36
CA THR A 541 -2.25 4.16 24.65
C THR A 541 -1.09 3.40 25.29
N GLU A 542 -0.06 3.09 24.50
CA GLU A 542 1.09 2.31 24.95
C GLU A 542 2.40 3.09 24.84
N ILE A 543 3.30 2.81 25.78
CA ILE A 543 4.68 3.31 25.75
C ILE A 543 5.58 2.11 26.05
N GLN A 544 6.48 1.78 25.13
CA GLN A 544 7.47 0.74 25.35
C GLN A 544 8.81 1.37 25.74
N LYS A 545 9.19 1.25 27.00
CA LYS A 545 10.52 1.65 27.47
C LYS A 545 11.59 0.73 26.88
N ILE A 546 12.54 1.30 26.15
CA ILE A 546 13.73 0.59 25.67
C ILE A 546 14.84 0.79 26.71
N ASN A 547 15.19 2.04 26.97
CA ASN A 547 16.16 2.47 27.98
C ASN A 547 15.65 3.73 28.70
N LYS A 548 16.38 4.21 29.72
CA LYS A 548 16.05 5.50 30.37
C LYS A 548 16.17 6.64 29.35
N GLY A 549 15.11 7.43 29.19
CA GLY A 549 15.03 8.52 28.22
C GLY A 549 14.79 8.08 26.77
N TYR A 550 14.57 6.79 26.49
CA TYR A 550 14.39 6.26 25.13
C TYR A 550 13.25 5.26 25.06
N TYR A 551 12.21 5.59 24.30
CA TYR A 551 10.93 4.88 24.28
C TYR A 551 10.46 4.64 22.85
N LEU A 552 9.89 3.48 22.56
CA LEU A 552 9.11 3.24 21.35
C LEU A 552 7.64 3.57 21.62
N LEU A 553 6.99 4.27 20.70
CA LEU A 553 5.56 4.56 20.71
C LEU A 553 4.89 3.60 19.70
N PRO A 554 4.36 2.43 20.12
CA PRO A 554 4.01 1.34 19.21
C PRO A 554 2.98 1.71 18.13
N GLU A 555 1.98 2.52 18.48
CA GLU A 555 0.89 2.89 17.57
C GLU A 555 1.33 3.83 16.45
N THR A 556 2.37 4.63 16.68
CA THR A 556 2.94 5.51 15.64
C THR A 556 4.17 4.90 14.98
N GLY A 557 4.86 3.96 15.65
CA GLY A 557 6.13 3.40 15.20
C GLY A 557 7.28 4.40 15.26
N VAL A 558 7.24 5.34 16.21
CA VAL A 558 8.24 6.40 16.41
C VAL A 558 9.00 6.16 17.70
N TYR A 559 10.30 6.42 17.71
CA TYR A 559 11.08 6.48 18.94
C TYR A 559 11.07 7.91 19.52
N LEU A 560 10.80 7.99 20.81
CA LEU A 560 10.87 9.19 21.62
C LEU A 560 12.14 9.16 22.46
N GLU A 561 13.00 10.15 22.27
CA GLU A 561 14.23 10.34 23.04
C GLU A 561 14.22 11.71 23.73
N TYR A 562 14.41 11.75 25.04
CA TYR A 562 14.41 13.01 25.80
C TYR A 562 15.09 12.87 27.18
N ASP A 563 15.34 14.00 27.83
CA ASP A 563 15.94 14.04 29.17
C ASP A 563 14.93 13.66 30.27
N GLU A 564 14.74 12.35 30.46
CA GLU A 564 13.89 11.78 31.53
C GLU A 564 14.37 12.21 32.93
N ALA A 565 15.67 12.52 33.12
CA ALA A 565 16.17 12.94 34.44
C ALA A 565 15.65 14.34 34.82
N THR A 566 15.61 15.25 33.85
CA THR A 566 15.08 16.60 34.06
C THR A 566 13.56 16.63 34.07
N TYR A 567 12.90 15.95 33.13
CA TYR A 567 11.45 16.08 32.93
C TYR A 567 10.62 14.98 33.61
N GLY A 568 11.20 13.83 33.96
CA GLY A 568 10.47 12.66 34.44
C GLY A 568 9.91 11.81 33.29
N ALA A 569 9.43 10.59 33.59
CA ALA A 569 8.97 9.59 32.61
C ALA A 569 7.75 10.04 31.77
N PRO A 570 7.58 9.54 30.53
CA PRO A 570 6.41 9.85 29.71
C PRO A 570 5.19 9.11 30.26
N VAL A 571 4.01 9.67 30.06
CA VAL A 571 2.75 9.10 30.57
C VAL A 571 1.70 9.02 29.47
N THR A 572 0.77 8.08 29.60
CA THR A 572 -0.42 8.00 28.75
C THR A 572 -1.60 8.63 29.47
N HIS A 573 -2.43 9.35 28.73
CA HIS A 573 -3.67 9.91 29.26
C HIS A 573 -4.73 9.98 28.17
N ASN A 574 -6.00 9.93 28.56
CA ASN A 574 -7.12 10.01 27.64
C ASN A 574 -7.87 11.33 27.86
N THR A 575 -7.87 12.20 26.86
CA THR A 575 -8.59 13.48 26.89
C THR A 575 -9.77 13.39 25.93
N ASP A 576 -11.00 13.48 26.45
CA ASP A 576 -12.24 13.42 25.66
C ASP A 576 -12.34 12.22 24.71
N GLY A 577 -11.95 11.03 25.18
CA GLY A 577 -11.96 9.80 24.39
C GLY A 577 -10.83 9.70 23.37
N LYS A 578 -9.88 10.63 23.37
CA LYS A 578 -8.68 10.61 22.51
C LYS A 578 -7.44 10.29 23.36
N PRO A 579 -6.90 9.06 23.27
CA PRO A 579 -5.68 8.72 23.98
C PRO A 579 -4.47 9.49 23.44
N GLY A 580 -3.54 9.84 24.33
CA GLY A 580 -2.34 10.58 24.02
C GLY A 580 -1.17 10.20 24.91
N ILE A 581 0.02 10.43 24.39
CA ILE A 581 1.31 10.26 25.06
C ILE A 581 1.83 11.65 25.38
N PHE A 582 2.16 11.87 26.65
CA PHE A 582 2.49 13.17 27.22
C PHE A 582 3.85 13.15 27.91
N LEU A 583 4.59 14.25 27.78
CA LEU A 583 5.80 14.54 28.53
C LEU A 583 5.51 15.56 29.64
N PRO A 584 6.01 15.39 30.87
CA PRO A 584 5.90 16.46 31.86
C PRO A 584 6.71 17.69 31.42
N SER A 585 6.14 18.89 31.55
CA SER A 585 6.78 20.16 31.19
C SER A 585 7.11 20.99 32.44
N LYS A 586 8.24 21.72 32.39
CA LYS A 586 8.71 22.61 33.47
C LYS A 586 9.01 24.01 32.94
N GLY A 587 8.02 24.65 32.30
CA GLY A 587 8.23 25.92 31.59
C GLY A 587 8.67 25.75 30.13
N ASN A 588 9.21 24.57 29.82
CA ASN A 588 9.74 24.17 28.53
C ASN A 588 9.76 22.64 28.42
N ILE A 589 10.01 22.14 27.21
CA ILE A 589 10.31 20.74 26.92
C ILE A 589 11.18 20.64 25.67
N SER A 590 12.10 19.66 25.63
CA SER A 590 12.87 19.33 24.43
C SER A 590 12.98 17.81 24.28
N TYR A 591 12.73 17.31 23.08
CA TYR A 591 12.72 15.89 22.77
C TYR A 591 13.04 15.64 21.29
N ASN A 592 13.52 14.44 20.98
CA ASN A 592 13.70 13.97 19.61
C ASN A 592 12.59 12.95 19.27
N LEU A 593 12.12 13.01 18.03
CA LEU A 593 11.29 11.98 17.40
C LEU A 593 12.11 11.33 16.28
N LEU A 594 12.40 10.03 16.41
CA LEU A 594 13.20 9.27 15.46
C LEU A 594 12.31 8.28 14.71
N PHE A 595 12.34 8.30 13.37
CA PHE A 595 11.38 7.58 12.53
C PHE A 595 11.92 7.19 11.15
#